data_AF-A0A5J4UCU6-F1
#
_entry.id   AF-A0A5J4UCU6-F1
#
_cell.length_a   1.000
_cell.length_b   1.000
_cell.length_c   1.000
_cell.angle_alpha   90.00
_cell.angle_beta   90.00
_cell.angle_gamma   90.00
#
_symmetry.space_group_name_H-M   'P 1'
#
loop_
_entity.id
_entity.type
_entity.pdbx_description
1 polymer ?
#
loop_
_entity_poly.entity_id
_entity_poly.type
_entity_poly.pdbx_seq_one_letter_code
_entity_poly.pdbx_strand_id
1 'polypeptide(L)'
;MFNKLLLVLALTVVSFGRSTAFSTIKPSTNYSLPNVVYSQINEDETFDYWYYSGTIDQDNKVFEDQTKQTLVVYGNFSDITPYRQGVSIEDESFLAIPEEGFANRKVSQKLSDEEKACYRLEYMHNYKNDVFLGYAASALSGTDFKPSAPWLIAHSPNSITYKLTNGNMQKYDLEQNCDDFSLSIYSYTIQKYGMVSVDCIPNTAEIPSDLTKCKDGSALDTKLKGYTEGTSYNQITERKVKEALIHVGPIMATSQDHMVDFNLNIIIGWNASNWIYAKRNSDGNFYMETYRIQQDEMFYANLLVNTNAPIFCTAGQYPSTTDCQCAAGDSQCFAGPPATICTAGQYPSTTDCSCAAGDAKCLSGPPDCTSIKKETPKEDCPCPDKTDKAKWDADPRTKTKDDICASGSMR
;
A
#
# COMPACT_ATOMS: atom_id res chain seq x y z
N MET A 1 -71.20 8.91 28.43
CA MET A 1 -70.24 9.73 27.65
C MET A 1 -68.81 9.21 27.87
N PHE A 2 -68.58 7.90 27.71
CA PHE A 2 -67.33 7.22 28.11
C PHE A 2 -67.08 5.99 27.23
N ASN A 3 -66.98 6.16 25.90
CA ASN A 3 -66.68 5.01 25.03
C ASN A 3 -65.97 5.33 23.71
N LYS A 4 -65.47 6.57 23.52
CA LYS A 4 -64.68 6.93 22.32
C LYS A 4 -63.20 7.17 22.60
N LEU A 5 -62.81 7.38 23.87
CA LEU A 5 -61.41 7.65 24.22
C LEU A 5 -60.55 6.37 24.32
N LEU A 6 -61.15 5.22 24.65
CA LEU A 6 -60.40 3.94 24.75
C LEU A 6 -60.02 3.35 23.38
N LEU A 7 -60.78 3.65 22.32
CA LEU A 7 -60.50 3.13 20.97
C LEU A 7 -59.30 3.86 20.31
N VAL A 8 -59.07 5.12 20.64
CA VAL A 8 -57.94 5.90 20.10
C VAL A 8 -56.62 5.46 20.75
N LEU A 9 -56.62 5.12 22.05
CA LEU A 9 -55.44 4.59 22.73
C LEU A 9 -55.05 3.17 22.28
N ALA A 10 -56.02 2.35 21.85
CA ALA A 10 -55.74 1.02 21.31
C ALA A 10 -55.13 1.06 19.89
N LEU A 11 -55.41 2.09 19.09
CA LEU A 11 -54.85 2.25 17.74
C LEU A 11 -53.45 2.88 17.73
N THR A 12 -53.06 3.66 18.76
CA THR A 12 -51.69 4.18 18.90
C THR A 12 -50.67 3.13 19.37
N VAL A 13 -51.11 2.04 20.00
CA VAL A 13 -50.19 0.96 20.43
C VAL A 13 -49.88 -0.01 19.28
N VAL A 14 -50.71 -0.07 18.24
CA VAL A 14 -50.49 -0.97 17.08
C VAL A 14 -49.58 -0.32 16.00
N SER A 15 -49.39 1.00 15.99
CA SER A 15 -48.50 1.67 15.02
C SER A 15 -47.01 1.67 15.39
N PHE A 16 -46.64 1.22 16.59
CA PHE A 16 -45.23 1.06 17.01
C PHE A 16 -44.77 -0.39 17.08
N GLY A 17 -45.63 -1.34 16.70
CA GLY A 17 -45.26 -2.73 16.47
C GLY A 17 -44.67 -2.94 15.08
N ARG A 18 -43.69 -2.15 14.64
CA ARG A 18 -42.81 -2.59 13.56
C ARG A 18 -41.99 -3.72 14.17
N SER A 19 -42.48 -4.94 13.96
CA SER A 19 -41.70 -6.16 14.14
C SER A 19 -40.39 -5.91 13.41
N THR A 20 -39.32 -5.64 14.15
CA THR A 20 -37.96 -5.82 13.67
C THR A 20 -37.89 -7.30 13.34
N ALA A 21 -38.23 -7.64 12.09
CA ALA A 21 -37.74 -8.86 11.50
C ALA A 21 -36.23 -8.74 11.69
N PHE A 22 -35.71 -9.43 12.70
CA PHE A 22 -34.30 -9.75 12.76
C PHE A 22 -34.06 -10.43 11.43
N SER A 23 -33.50 -9.67 10.49
CA SER A 23 -32.86 -10.21 9.31
C SER A 23 -32.03 -11.36 9.85
N THR A 24 -32.37 -12.58 9.44
CA THR A 24 -31.59 -13.77 9.75
C THR A 24 -30.20 -13.43 9.28
N ILE A 25 -29.34 -13.02 10.23
CA ILE A 25 -27.94 -12.71 9.98
C ILE A 25 -27.41 -13.96 9.32
N LYS A 26 -27.21 -13.92 7.99
CA LYS A 26 -26.43 -14.96 7.33
C LYS A 26 -25.13 -14.97 8.13
N PRO A 27 -24.76 -16.10 8.75
CA PRO A 27 -23.53 -16.15 9.51
C PRO A 27 -22.45 -15.63 8.58
N SER A 28 -21.86 -14.49 8.96
CA SER A 28 -20.65 -13.97 8.34
C SER A 28 -19.71 -15.15 8.31
N THR A 29 -19.51 -15.73 7.13
CA THR A 29 -18.43 -16.68 6.94
C THR A 29 -17.19 -15.91 7.35
N ASN A 30 -16.61 -16.25 8.49
CA ASN A 30 -15.39 -15.61 8.96
C ASN A 30 -14.37 -15.78 7.84
N TYR A 31 -14.20 -14.74 7.04
CA TYR A 31 -13.19 -14.68 5.99
C TYR A 31 -11.86 -14.52 6.71
N SER A 32 -11.29 -15.63 7.18
CA SER A 32 -9.89 -15.63 7.55
C SER A 32 -9.13 -15.43 6.25
N LEU A 33 -8.57 -14.23 6.06
CA LEU A 33 -7.59 -14.03 5.00
C LEU A 33 -6.53 -15.13 5.13
N PRO A 34 -6.18 -15.83 4.03
CA PRO A 34 -5.22 -16.91 4.09
C PRO A 34 -3.91 -16.38 4.69
N ASN A 35 -3.33 -17.15 5.61
CA ASN A 35 -2.04 -16.82 6.23
C ASN A 35 -1.01 -16.58 5.12
N VAL A 36 -0.65 -15.32 4.90
CA VAL A 36 0.42 -14.95 3.98
C VAL A 36 1.71 -15.51 4.55
N VAL A 37 2.45 -16.27 3.75
CA VAL A 37 3.68 -16.93 4.16
C VAL A 37 4.78 -15.88 4.21
N TYR A 38 5.08 -15.36 5.41
CA TYR A 38 6.15 -14.38 5.68
C TYR A 38 7.59 -14.92 5.53
N SER A 39 7.79 -16.09 4.92
CA SER A 39 8.93 -16.96 5.25
C SER A 39 10.27 -16.67 4.57
N GLN A 40 10.51 -15.49 3.98
CA GLN A 40 11.77 -15.22 3.25
C GLN A 40 12.27 -13.77 3.33
N ILE A 41 11.96 -13.03 4.40
CA ILE A 41 12.56 -11.71 4.59
C ILE A 41 13.91 -11.93 5.28
N ASN A 42 14.98 -11.37 4.72
CA ASN A 42 16.30 -11.46 5.32
C ASN A 42 16.22 -10.85 6.73
N GLU A 43 16.62 -11.59 7.75
CA GLU A 43 16.60 -11.12 9.15
C GLU A 43 17.46 -9.86 9.37
N ASP A 44 18.34 -9.54 8.40
CA ASP A 44 19.23 -8.38 8.41
C ASP A 44 18.59 -7.09 7.86
N GLU A 45 17.43 -7.15 7.18
CA GLU A 45 16.76 -5.95 6.65
C GLU A 45 15.79 -5.36 7.68
N THR A 46 16.08 -4.13 8.13
CA THR A 46 15.23 -3.38 9.05
C THR A 46 14.26 -2.49 8.26
N PHE A 47 13.04 -2.97 8.02
CA PHE A 47 11.95 -2.15 7.47
C PHE A 47 11.08 -1.60 8.60
N ASP A 48 10.60 -0.37 8.46
CA ASP A 48 9.68 0.23 9.43
C ASP A 48 8.23 -0.19 9.16
N TYR A 49 7.84 -0.25 7.87
CA TYR A 49 6.48 -0.55 7.45
C TYR A 49 6.43 -1.36 6.15
N TRP A 50 5.25 -1.88 5.86
CA TRP A 50 4.93 -2.51 4.59
C TRP A 50 3.49 -2.24 4.16
N TYR A 51 3.19 -2.44 2.88
CA TYR A 51 1.83 -2.39 2.33
C TYR A 51 1.69 -3.31 1.10
N TYR A 52 0.46 -3.63 0.73
CA TYR A 52 0.19 -4.43 -0.48
C TYR A 52 0.24 -3.56 -1.75
N SER A 53 0.97 -4.01 -2.77
CA SER A 53 1.13 -3.31 -4.06
C SER A 53 -0.06 -3.44 -5.01
N GLY A 54 -1.10 -4.21 -4.63
CA GLY A 54 -2.31 -4.37 -5.41
C GLY A 54 -2.96 -3.02 -5.74
N THR A 55 -3.49 -2.88 -6.95
CA THR A 55 -4.19 -1.67 -7.40
C THR A 55 -5.50 -2.03 -8.09
N ILE A 56 -6.45 -1.10 -8.11
CA ILE A 56 -7.71 -1.28 -8.84
C ILE A 56 -7.46 -1.03 -10.34
N ASP A 57 -7.68 -2.05 -11.16
CA ASP A 57 -7.54 -1.99 -12.62
C ASP A 57 -8.63 -1.15 -13.32
N GLN A 58 -8.60 -1.09 -14.65
CA GLN A 58 -9.56 -0.32 -15.44
C GLN A 58 -11.00 -0.86 -15.37
N ASP A 59 -11.18 -2.14 -15.03
CA ASP A 59 -12.47 -2.81 -14.86
C ASP A 59 -13.01 -2.70 -13.42
N ASN A 60 -12.34 -1.91 -12.58
CA ASN A 60 -12.62 -1.78 -11.16
C ASN A 60 -12.42 -3.10 -10.38
N LYS A 61 -11.40 -3.89 -10.72
CA LYS A 61 -11.06 -5.15 -10.02
C LYS A 61 -9.66 -5.07 -9.44
N VAL A 62 -9.40 -5.87 -8.41
CA VAL A 62 -8.06 -6.06 -7.85
C VAL A 62 -7.62 -7.50 -8.11
N PHE A 63 -6.37 -7.67 -8.52
CA PHE A 63 -5.72 -8.97 -8.62
C PHE A 63 -4.45 -8.98 -7.78
N GLU A 64 -4.35 -9.95 -6.87
CA GLU A 64 -3.19 -10.15 -6.02
C GLU A 64 -2.58 -11.53 -6.25
N ASP A 65 -1.33 -11.55 -6.71
CA ASP A 65 -0.59 -12.80 -6.89
C ASP A 65 0.30 -13.07 -5.68
N GLN A 66 -0.20 -13.85 -4.72
CA GLN A 66 0.53 -14.24 -3.52
C GLN A 66 1.69 -15.21 -3.82
N THR A 67 1.85 -15.67 -5.06
CA THR A 67 3.05 -16.41 -5.49
C THR A 67 4.24 -15.49 -5.76
N LYS A 68 4.01 -14.18 -5.86
CA LYS A 68 5.05 -13.18 -6.14
C LYS A 68 5.47 -12.47 -4.86
N GLN A 69 6.78 -12.38 -4.61
CA GLN A 69 7.34 -11.59 -3.51
C GLN A 69 7.03 -10.09 -3.64
N THR A 70 6.85 -9.59 -4.86
CA THR A 70 6.56 -8.16 -5.16
C THR A 70 5.16 -7.69 -4.74
N LEU A 71 4.35 -8.57 -4.15
CA LEU A 71 3.02 -8.19 -3.65
C LEU A 71 3.13 -7.27 -2.43
N VAL A 72 4.20 -7.37 -1.66
CA VAL A 72 4.44 -6.53 -0.49
C VAL A 72 5.56 -5.54 -0.80
N VAL A 73 5.27 -4.27 -0.59
CA VAL A 73 6.28 -3.20 -0.63
C VAL A 73 6.67 -2.89 0.81
N TYR A 74 7.97 -2.82 1.05
CA TYR A 74 8.53 -2.43 2.34
C TYR A 74 9.13 -1.02 2.24
N GLY A 75 9.18 -0.30 3.35
CA GLY A 75 9.81 1.02 3.39
C GLY A 75 10.19 1.46 4.80
N ASN A 76 10.96 2.53 4.86
CA ASN A 76 11.33 3.21 6.10
C ASN A 76 10.66 4.57 6.18
N PHE A 77 10.37 5.03 7.40
CA PHE A 77 9.78 6.36 7.59
C PHE A 77 10.74 7.45 7.11
N SER A 78 12.04 7.27 7.33
CA SER A 78 13.11 8.17 6.87
C SER A 78 13.12 8.42 5.37
N ASP A 79 12.63 7.48 4.57
CA ASP A 79 12.65 7.54 3.09
C ASP A 79 11.49 8.40 2.55
N ILE A 80 10.49 8.67 3.40
CA ILE A 80 9.34 9.51 3.08
C ILE A 80 9.73 10.97 3.35
N THR A 81 9.35 11.92 2.50
CA THR A 81 9.57 13.34 2.84
C THR A 81 8.65 13.77 4.00
N PRO A 82 9.16 14.42 5.06
CA PRO A 82 8.34 14.96 6.14
C PRO A 82 7.21 15.84 5.61
N TYR A 83 5.96 15.56 6.00
CA TYR A 83 4.84 16.44 5.63
C TYR A 83 4.91 17.78 6.38
N ARG A 84 5.63 17.83 7.52
CA ARG A 84 6.03 19.07 8.20
C ARG A 84 7.54 19.19 8.26
N GLN A 85 8.05 20.20 7.57
CA GLN A 85 9.48 20.51 7.51
C GLN A 85 9.96 21.20 8.79
N GLY A 86 11.21 20.93 9.18
CA GLY A 86 11.86 21.59 10.33
C GLY A 86 11.49 21.01 11.70
N VAL A 87 10.79 19.89 11.75
CA VAL A 87 10.49 19.15 12.99
C VAL A 87 11.48 18.00 13.15
N SER A 88 11.90 17.75 14.39
CA SER A 88 12.78 16.65 14.79
C SER A 88 12.11 15.74 15.83
N ILE A 89 12.50 14.47 15.88
CA ILE A 89 12.10 13.55 16.95
C ILE A 89 12.63 13.97 18.34
N GLU A 90 13.63 14.86 18.36
CA GLU A 90 14.21 15.43 19.58
C GLU A 90 13.46 16.68 20.05
N ASP A 91 12.47 17.18 19.29
CA ASP A 91 11.66 18.32 19.71
C ASP A 91 10.83 17.95 20.94
N GLU A 92 10.71 18.91 21.87
CA GLU A 92 9.94 18.70 23.11
C GLU A 92 8.48 18.36 22.82
N SER A 93 7.90 18.92 21.75
CA SER A 93 6.52 18.64 21.37
C SER A 93 6.30 18.62 19.87
N PHE A 94 5.31 17.85 19.47
CA PHE A 94 4.79 17.81 18.11
C PHE A 94 3.31 17.48 18.16
N LEU A 95 2.53 18.11 17.28
CA LEU A 95 1.10 17.87 17.22
C LEU A 95 0.56 18.01 15.80
N ALA A 96 0.14 16.89 15.21
CA ALA A 96 -0.38 16.82 13.85
C ALA A 96 -1.72 17.55 13.68
N ILE A 97 -2.54 17.55 14.73
CA ILE A 97 -3.87 18.19 14.75
C ILE A 97 -3.91 19.20 15.89
N PRO A 98 -4.11 20.51 15.64
CA PRO A 98 -4.20 21.52 16.70
C PRO A 98 -5.19 21.16 17.82
N GLU A 99 -4.80 21.44 19.06
CA GLU A 99 -5.66 21.26 20.24
C GLU A 99 -6.88 22.17 20.20
N GLU A 100 -6.70 23.42 19.76
CA GLU A 100 -7.78 24.37 19.59
C GLU A 100 -8.86 23.83 18.65
N GLY A 101 -10.08 23.71 19.17
CA GLY A 101 -11.22 23.22 18.41
C GLY A 101 -11.20 21.72 18.11
N PHE A 102 -10.27 20.93 18.67
CA PHE A 102 -10.20 19.49 18.40
C PHE A 102 -11.54 18.78 18.60
N ALA A 103 -12.16 18.97 19.76
CA ALA A 103 -13.45 18.35 20.09
C ALA A 103 -14.62 18.83 19.20
N ASN A 104 -14.45 19.91 18.43
CA ASN A 104 -15.46 20.45 17.51
C ASN A 104 -15.24 20.00 16.05
N ARG A 105 -14.14 19.29 15.76
CA ARG A 105 -13.86 18.76 14.43
C ARG A 105 -14.93 17.77 14.01
N LYS A 106 -15.23 17.73 12.72
CA LYS A 106 -16.25 16.83 12.16
C LYS A 106 -15.95 15.36 12.44
N VAL A 107 -14.68 14.97 12.29
CA VAL A 107 -14.21 13.60 12.54
C VAL A 107 -14.24 13.21 14.01
N SER A 108 -14.21 14.19 14.93
CA SER A 108 -14.25 13.95 16.37
C SER A 108 -15.68 13.76 16.90
N GLN A 109 -16.70 14.05 16.09
CA GLN A 109 -18.10 13.85 16.48
C GLN A 109 -18.49 12.38 16.36
N LYS A 110 -19.32 11.91 17.30
CA LYS A 110 -20.01 10.63 17.18
C LYS A 110 -20.82 10.56 15.89
N LEU A 111 -21.05 9.34 15.39
CA LEU A 111 -21.97 9.14 14.28
C LEU A 111 -23.40 9.54 14.65
N SER A 112 -24.09 10.20 13.72
CA SER A 112 -25.53 10.43 13.80
C SER A 112 -26.31 9.12 13.56
N ASP A 113 -27.60 9.10 13.89
CA ASP A 113 -28.42 7.89 13.68
C ASP A 113 -28.61 7.56 12.19
N GLU A 114 -28.59 8.57 11.30
CA GLU A 114 -28.57 8.37 9.85
C GLU A 114 -27.25 7.75 9.37
N GLU A 115 -26.12 8.17 9.94
CA GLU A 115 -24.81 7.59 9.60
C GLU A 115 -24.70 6.14 10.07
N LYS A 116 -25.24 5.82 11.25
CA LYS A 116 -25.26 4.45 11.80
C LYS A 116 -26.12 3.49 10.97
N ALA A 117 -27.07 4.01 10.19
CA ALA A 117 -27.85 3.17 9.28
C ALA A 117 -26.96 2.55 8.17
N CYS A 118 -25.77 3.08 7.93
CA CYS A 118 -24.73 2.40 7.18
C CYS A 118 -23.90 1.52 8.13
N TYR A 119 -24.28 0.24 8.27
CA TYR A 119 -23.67 -0.69 9.23
C TYR A 119 -22.15 -0.73 9.12
N ARG A 120 -21.61 -0.71 7.89
CA ARG A 120 -20.15 -0.76 7.69
C ARG A 120 -19.43 0.52 8.14
N LEU A 121 -20.05 1.69 8.03
CA LEU A 121 -19.50 2.92 8.60
C LEU A 121 -19.50 2.86 10.13
N GLU A 122 -20.59 2.39 10.74
CA GLU A 122 -20.62 2.17 12.20
C GLU A 122 -19.52 1.20 12.66
N TYR A 123 -19.30 0.12 11.91
CA TYR A 123 -18.21 -0.81 12.15
C TYR A 123 -16.85 -0.08 12.09
N MET A 124 -16.54 0.63 10.99
CA MET A 124 -15.29 1.40 10.88
C MET A 124 -15.09 2.37 12.04
N HIS A 125 -16.16 3.03 12.48
CA HIS A 125 -16.12 3.98 13.59
C HIS A 125 -15.86 3.34 14.94
N ASN A 126 -16.46 2.17 15.19
CA ASN A 126 -16.18 1.40 16.39
C ASN A 126 -14.72 0.91 16.44
N TYR A 127 -14.13 0.61 15.28
CA TYR A 127 -12.70 0.28 15.13
C TYR A 127 -11.80 1.50 14.86
N LYS A 128 -12.37 2.71 14.85
CA LYS A 128 -11.68 4.00 14.69
C LYS A 128 -11.01 4.22 13.32
N ASN A 129 -11.32 3.41 12.32
CA ASN A 129 -10.71 3.51 10.99
C ASN A 129 -11.12 4.80 10.26
N ASP A 130 -12.42 5.15 10.24
CA ASP A 130 -12.89 6.40 9.63
C ASP A 130 -12.31 7.63 10.35
N VAL A 131 -12.15 7.54 11.67
CA VAL A 131 -11.56 8.58 12.51
C VAL A 131 -10.07 8.74 12.23
N PHE A 132 -9.34 7.63 12.12
CA PHE A 132 -7.94 7.60 11.70
C PHE A 132 -7.76 8.26 10.33
N LEU A 133 -8.55 7.84 9.33
CA LEU A 133 -8.53 8.40 7.99
C LEU A 133 -8.83 9.90 7.99
N GLY A 134 -9.81 10.35 8.78
CA GLY A 134 -10.17 11.77 8.88
C GLY A 134 -9.08 12.62 9.55
N TYR A 135 -8.44 12.14 10.61
CA TYR A 135 -7.29 12.86 11.19
C TYR A 135 -6.08 12.86 10.25
N ALA A 136 -5.76 11.74 9.60
CA ALA A 136 -4.66 11.69 8.63
C ALA A 136 -4.91 12.68 7.47
N ALA A 137 -6.10 12.66 6.88
CA ALA A 137 -6.49 13.63 5.85
C ALA A 137 -6.45 15.06 6.36
N SER A 138 -6.88 15.32 7.60
CA SER A 138 -6.84 16.65 8.19
C SER A 138 -5.41 17.17 8.39
N ALA A 139 -4.50 16.32 8.88
CA ALA A 139 -3.10 16.67 9.08
C ALA A 139 -2.37 16.94 7.77
N LEU A 140 -2.60 16.09 6.76
CA LEU A 140 -1.89 16.14 5.47
C LEU A 140 -2.45 17.21 4.52
N SER A 141 -3.74 17.56 4.63
CA SER A 141 -4.37 18.57 3.77
C SER A 141 -4.56 19.94 4.42
N GLY A 142 -4.45 20.03 5.75
CA GLY A 142 -4.72 21.26 6.50
C GLY A 142 -6.20 21.64 6.60
N THR A 143 -7.13 20.75 6.22
CA THR A 143 -8.58 21.01 6.25
C THR A 143 -9.29 20.12 7.29
N ASP A 144 -10.38 20.58 7.90
CA ASP A 144 -11.19 19.72 8.78
C ASP A 144 -11.96 18.69 7.94
N PHE A 145 -11.52 17.43 8.01
CA PHE A 145 -11.94 16.38 7.07
C PHE A 145 -12.59 15.21 7.81
N LYS A 146 -13.85 14.88 7.44
CA LYS A 146 -14.53 13.64 7.81
C LYS A 146 -14.78 12.83 6.54
N PRO A 147 -14.26 11.60 6.41
CA PRO A 147 -14.38 10.83 5.17
C PRO A 147 -15.84 10.47 4.86
N SER A 148 -16.18 10.51 3.56
CA SER A 148 -17.44 10.02 3.03
C SER A 148 -17.39 8.51 2.80
N ALA A 149 -18.16 7.74 3.57
CA ALA A 149 -18.30 6.31 3.39
C ALA A 149 -18.99 5.93 2.08
N PRO A 150 -20.10 6.57 1.64
CA PRO A 150 -20.70 6.27 0.34
C PRO A 150 -19.74 6.45 -0.83
N TRP A 151 -18.86 7.46 -0.79
CA TRP A 151 -17.80 7.62 -1.78
C TRP A 151 -16.84 6.43 -1.81
N LEU A 152 -16.36 6.01 -0.63
CA LEU A 152 -15.44 4.89 -0.49
C LEU A 152 -16.06 3.56 -0.93
N ILE A 153 -17.35 3.33 -0.61
CA ILE A 153 -18.06 2.11 -1.01
C ILE A 153 -18.26 2.08 -2.53
N ALA A 154 -18.79 3.16 -3.11
CA ALA A 154 -19.11 3.18 -4.53
C ALA A 154 -17.88 3.09 -5.45
N HIS A 155 -16.71 3.50 -4.93
CA HIS A 155 -15.43 3.40 -5.63
C HIS A 155 -14.59 2.21 -5.17
N SER A 156 -15.11 1.36 -4.28
CA SER A 156 -14.45 0.09 -3.94
C SER A 156 -14.38 -0.80 -5.17
N PRO A 157 -13.40 -1.72 -5.28
CA PRO A 157 -13.39 -2.66 -6.38
C PRO A 157 -14.66 -3.53 -6.38
N ASN A 158 -15.08 -3.95 -7.56
CA ASN A 158 -16.19 -4.86 -7.79
C ASN A 158 -15.86 -6.29 -7.38
N SER A 159 -14.58 -6.65 -7.45
CA SER A 159 -14.10 -7.96 -7.00
C SER A 159 -12.62 -7.93 -6.68
N ILE A 160 -12.18 -8.79 -5.76
CA ILE A 160 -10.77 -9.09 -5.52
C ILE A 160 -10.51 -10.54 -5.89
N THR A 161 -9.46 -10.78 -6.66
CA THR A 161 -8.99 -12.12 -6.99
C THR A 161 -7.59 -12.34 -6.44
N TYR A 162 -7.44 -13.38 -5.62
CA TYR A 162 -6.15 -13.83 -5.10
C TYR A 162 -5.69 -15.08 -5.85
N LYS A 163 -4.45 -15.08 -6.33
CA LYS A 163 -3.74 -16.31 -6.70
C LYS A 163 -2.89 -16.74 -5.52
N LEU A 164 -3.31 -17.81 -4.85
CA LEU A 164 -2.66 -18.32 -3.65
C LEU A 164 -1.32 -18.99 -3.98
N THR A 165 -0.48 -19.19 -2.96
CA THR A 165 0.84 -19.85 -3.08
C THR A 165 0.78 -21.27 -3.65
N ASN A 166 -0.35 -21.98 -3.47
CA ASN A 166 -0.59 -23.30 -4.06
C ASN A 166 -1.08 -23.25 -5.52
N GLY A 167 -1.16 -22.06 -6.12
CA GLY A 167 -1.63 -21.83 -7.49
C GLY A 167 -3.16 -21.71 -7.63
N ASN A 168 -3.93 -21.94 -6.57
CA ASN A 168 -5.39 -21.82 -6.63
C ASN A 168 -5.82 -20.36 -6.74
N MET A 169 -6.92 -20.13 -7.46
CA MET A 169 -7.56 -18.82 -7.58
C MET A 169 -8.73 -18.72 -6.60
N GLN A 170 -8.78 -17.65 -5.82
CA GLN A 170 -9.93 -17.29 -4.99
C GLN A 170 -10.46 -15.94 -5.45
N LYS A 171 -11.76 -15.86 -5.75
CA LYS A 171 -12.42 -14.62 -6.16
C LYS A 171 -13.50 -14.27 -5.16
N TYR A 172 -13.52 -13.01 -4.76
CA TYR A 172 -14.54 -12.42 -3.89
C TYR A 172 -15.20 -11.30 -4.68
N ASP A 173 -16.49 -11.46 -4.97
CA ASP A 173 -17.32 -10.40 -5.53
C ASP A 173 -17.82 -9.51 -4.38
N LEU A 174 -17.79 -8.21 -4.60
CA LEU A 174 -18.12 -7.21 -3.58
C LEU A 174 -19.38 -6.47 -3.99
N GLU A 175 -20.31 -6.38 -3.06
CA GLU A 175 -21.54 -5.63 -3.25
C GLU A 175 -21.28 -4.20 -2.76
N GLN A 176 -21.28 -3.22 -3.64
CA GLN A 176 -21.02 -1.83 -3.28
C GLN A 176 -22.21 -1.23 -2.52
N ASN A 177 -22.42 -1.67 -1.28
CA ASN A 177 -23.47 -1.25 -0.37
C ASN A 177 -22.96 -1.15 1.08
N CYS A 178 -23.80 -0.62 1.97
CA CYS A 178 -23.46 -0.36 3.37
C CYS A 178 -23.39 -1.62 4.27
N ASP A 179 -23.76 -2.78 3.75
CA ASP A 179 -23.74 -4.05 4.48
C ASP A 179 -22.54 -4.93 4.11
N ASP A 180 -21.85 -4.62 3.01
CA ASP A 180 -20.72 -5.41 2.50
C ASP A 180 -19.36 -5.01 3.10
N PHE A 181 -18.36 -5.87 2.88
CA PHE A 181 -16.96 -5.68 3.26
C PHE A 181 -16.20 -4.68 2.37
N SER A 182 -16.86 -3.98 1.45
CA SER A 182 -16.30 -2.94 0.57
C SER A 182 -15.46 -1.88 1.31
N LEU A 183 -15.90 -1.39 2.47
CA LEU A 183 -15.10 -0.46 3.28
C LEU A 183 -13.94 -1.13 4.00
N SER A 184 -13.87 -2.47 4.07
CA SER A 184 -12.73 -3.15 4.69
C SER A 184 -11.45 -3.09 3.87
N ILE A 185 -11.56 -2.63 2.63
CA ILE A 185 -10.50 -2.55 1.63
C ILE A 185 -10.38 -1.12 1.09
N TYR A 186 -10.68 -0.12 1.94
CA TYR A 186 -10.63 1.29 1.56
C TYR A 186 -9.27 1.70 0.99
N SER A 187 -8.19 1.02 1.37
CA SER A 187 -6.82 1.32 0.96
C SER A 187 -6.69 1.41 -0.57
N TYR A 188 -7.20 0.43 -1.32
CA TYR A 188 -7.18 0.46 -2.79
C TYR A 188 -8.01 1.63 -3.37
N THR A 189 -9.12 1.96 -2.70
CA THR A 189 -10.00 3.05 -3.12
C THR A 189 -9.33 4.41 -2.92
N ILE A 190 -8.71 4.62 -1.75
CA ILE A 190 -7.94 5.84 -1.45
C ILE A 190 -6.77 5.97 -2.43
N GLN A 191 -6.08 4.87 -2.71
CA GLN A 191 -4.94 4.88 -3.63
C GLN A 191 -5.34 5.34 -5.03
N LYS A 192 -6.43 4.79 -5.58
CA LYS A 192 -6.85 5.13 -6.95
C LYS A 192 -7.67 6.42 -7.05
N TYR A 193 -8.61 6.64 -6.14
CA TYR A 193 -9.62 7.70 -6.25
C TYR A 193 -9.48 8.79 -5.19
N GLY A 194 -8.75 8.52 -4.11
CA GLY A 194 -8.68 9.38 -2.92
C GLY A 194 -9.98 9.32 -2.11
N MET A 195 -10.15 10.32 -1.23
CA MET A 195 -11.32 10.48 -0.37
C MET A 195 -11.97 11.83 -0.59
N VAL A 196 -13.29 11.90 -0.40
CA VAL A 196 -14.03 13.17 -0.32
C VAL A 196 -14.64 13.35 1.07
N SER A 197 -14.88 14.60 1.46
CA SER A 197 -15.50 14.93 2.75
C SER A 197 -17.00 14.64 2.75
N VAL A 198 -17.55 14.36 3.94
CA VAL A 198 -18.99 14.27 4.22
C VAL A 198 -19.76 15.55 3.82
N ASP A 199 -19.09 16.71 3.74
CA ASP A 199 -19.72 17.95 3.26
C ASP A 199 -20.11 17.84 1.79
N CYS A 200 -19.26 17.18 0.99
CA CYS A 200 -19.45 16.97 -0.44
C CYS A 200 -20.44 15.84 -0.69
N ILE A 201 -20.18 14.65 -0.13
CA ILE A 201 -21.02 13.47 -0.25
C ILE A 201 -21.39 12.99 1.15
N PRO A 202 -22.61 13.29 1.65
CA PRO A 202 -23.03 12.95 3.00
C PRO A 202 -22.99 11.45 3.29
N ASN A 203 -22.75 11.12 4.56
CA ASN A 203 -22.81 9.74 5.05
C ASN A 203 -24.27 9.36 5.30
N THR A 204 -24.84 8.61 4.36
CA THR A 204 -26.21 8.07 4.39
C THR A 204 -26.17 6.56 4.14
N ALA A 205 -27.23 5.85 4.52
CA ALA A 205 -27.36 4.42 4.21
C ALA A 205 -27.51 4.15 2.71
N GLU A 206 -28.11 5.09 1.97
CA GLU A 206 -28.22 5.01 0.52
C GLU A 206 -26.96 5.58 -0.14
N ILE A 207 -26.41 4.83 -1.09
CA ILE A 207 -25.26 5.28 -1.88
C ILE A 207 -25.78 6.06 -3.07
N PRO A 208 -25.40 7.35 -3.22
CA PRO A 208 -25.85 8.16 -4.34
C PRO A 208 -25.43 7.55 -5.68
N SER A 209 -26.34 7.55 -6.66
CA SER A 209 -26.03 7.09 -8.01
C SER A 209 -25.13 8.06 -8.79
N ASP A 210 -25.15 9.34 -8.44
CA ASP A 210 -24.28 10.37 -9.01
C ASP A 210 -23.25 10.78 -7.97
N LEU A 211 -22.00 10.42 -8.24
CA LEU A 211 -20.83 10.77 -7.43
C LEU A 211 -19.86 11.64 -8.22
N THR A 212 -20.29 12.26 -9.31
CA THR A 212 -19.41 13.06 -10.17
C THR A 212 -19.18 14.49 -9.65
N LYS A 213 -19.96 14.89 -8.64
CA LYS A 213 -20.02 16.24 -8.07
C LYS A 213 -20.54 16.18 -6.64
N CYS A 214 -20.27 17.24 -5.88
CA CYS A 214 -20.78 17.38 -4.53
C CYS A 214 -22.30 17.65 -4.52
N LYS A 215 -22.94 17.49 -3.35
CA LYS A 215 -24.38 17.72 -3.16
C LYS A 215 -24.84 19.14 -3.50
N ASP A 216 -23.94 20.11 -3.48
CA ASP A 216 -24.17 21.51 -3.86
C ASP A 216 -23.87 21.79 -5.35
N GLY A 217 -23.49 20.76 -6.12
CA GLY A 217 -23.13 20.84 -7.52
C GLY A 217 -21.68 21.27 -7.79
N SER A 218 -20.88 21.53 -6.76
CA SER A 218 -19.46 21.87 -6.91
C SER A 218 -18.62 20.66 -7.35
N ALA A 219 -17.41 20.93 -7.83
CA ALA A 219 -16.45 19.90 -8.21
C ALA A 219 -15.96 19.13 -6.97
N LEU A 220 -15.64 17.85 -7.17
CA LEU A 220 -15.09 17.00 -6.12
C LEU A 220 -13.70 17.51 -5.70
N ASP A 221 -13.51 17.68 -4.39
CA ASP A 221 -12.20 17.95 -3.80
C ASP A 221 -11.66 16.66 -3.17
N THR A 222 -10.97 15.85 -3.99
CA THR A 222 -10.41 14.57 -3.54
C THR A 222 -9.09 14.78 -2.80
N LYS A 223 -8.98 14.17 -1.62
CA LYS A 223 -7.77 14.18 -0.79
C LYS A 223 -7.12 12.81 -0.78
N LEU A 224 -5.79 12.79 -0.57
CA LEU A 224 -4.99 11.58 -0.38
C LEU A 224 -5.08 10.57 -1.53
N LYS A 225 -5.39 11.02 -2.76
CA LYS A 225 -5.23 10.18 -3.95
C LYS A 225 -3.77 9.75 -4.07
N GLY A 226 -3.54 8.44 -4.25
CA GLY A 226 -2.21 7.85 -4.26
C GLY A 226 -1.70 7.39 -2.90
N TYR A 227 -2.47 7.58 -1.83
CA TYR A 227 -2.12 7.02 -0.52
C TYR A 227 -2.72 5.62 -0.37
N THR A 228 -2.00 4.74 0.32
CA THR A 228 -2.50 3.43 0.73
C THR A 228 -2.29 3.25 2.23
N GLU A 229 -2.99 2.27 2.81
CA GLU A 229 -2.75 1.86 4.19
C GLU A 229 -1.51 0.96 4.25
N GLY A 230 -0.59 1.31 5.14
CA GLY A 230 0.56 0.50 5.50
C GLY A 230 0.49 0.08 6.95
N THR A 231 1.17 -1.02 7.25
CA THR A 231 1.28 -1.60 8.58
C THR A 231 2.74 -1.59 8.99
N SER A 232 3.03 -1.34 10.26
CA SER A 232 4.39 -1.49 10.77
C SER A 232 4.87 -2.93 10.57
N TYR A 233 6.11 -3.10 10.10
CA TYR A 233 6.66 -4.44 9.79
C TYR A 233 6.81 -5.28 11.04
N ASN A 234 7.25 -4.62 12.11
CA ASN A 234 7.31 -5.16 13.46
C ASN A 234 6.71 -4.15 14.43
N GLN A 235 6.91 -4.44 15.70
CA GLN A 235 6.78 -3.44 16.74
C GLN A 235 7.78 -2.31 16.52
N ILE A 236 7.29 -1.07 16.60
CA ILE A 236 8.11 0.13 16.48
C ILE A 236 8.30 0.78 17.86
N THR A 237 9.51 1.28 18.09
CA THR A 237 9.90 1.97 19.34
C THR A 237 9.34 3.39 19.39
N GLU A 238 9.46 4.06 20.56
CA GLU A 238 9.14 5.48 20.71
C GLU A 238 9.73 6.35 19.58
N ARG A 239 11.02 6.17 19.28
CA ARG A 239 11.71 6.98 18.26
C ARG A 239 11.08 6.79 16.88
N LYS A 240 10.70 5.55 16.53
CA LYS A 240 10.05 5.22 15.26
C LYS A 240 8.61 5.69 15.19
N VAL A 241 7.87 5.72 16.30
CA VAL A 241 6.56 6.38 16.37
C VAL A 241 6.68 7.88 16.11
N LYS A 242 7.64 8.56 16.75
CA LYS A 242 7.89 9.99 16.50
C LYS A 242 8.29 10.25 15.04
N GLU A 243 9.13 9.40 14.47
CA GLU A 243 9.51 9.47 13.05
C GLU A 243 8.28 9.30 12.14
N ALA A 244 7.46 8.28 12.36
CA ALA A 244 6.21 8.09 11.62
C ALA A 244 5.30 9.34 11.72
N LEU A 245 5.11 9.87 12.92
CA LEU A 245 4.28 11.05 13.16
C LEU A 245 4.74 12.29 12.38
N ILE A 246 6.05 12.46 12.16
CA ILE A 246 6.62 13.58 11.38
C ILE A 246 6.46 13.35 9.87
N HIS A 247 6.60 12.09 9.42
CA HIS A 247 6.69 11.73 8.01
C HIS A 247 5.33 11.42 7.38
N VAL A 248 4.50 10.62 8.05
CA VAL A 248 3.20 10.13 7.53
C VAL A 248 1.99 10.75 8.23
N GLY A 249 2.20 11.45 9.35
CA GLY A 249 1.13 12.07 10.13
C GLY A 249 0.55 11.14 11.21
N PRO A 250 -0.71 11.36 11.65
CA PRO A 250 -1.36 10.52 12.65
C PRO A 250 -1.26 9.03 12.32
N ILE A 251 -1.05 8.20 13.34
CA ILE A 251 -0.99 6.74 13.20
C ILE A 251 -2.01 6.08 14.12
N MET A 252 -2.58 4.95 13.70
CA MET A 252 -3.41 4.12 14.56
C MET A 252 -2.54 3.04 15.20
N ALA A 253 -2.25 3.16 16.49
CA ALA A 253 -1.28 2.33 17.18
C ALA A 253 -1.92 1.47 18.28
N THR A 254 -1.33 0.29 18.47
CA THR A 254 -1.67 -0.68 19.52
C THR A 254 -0.41 -0.99 20.32
N SER A 255 -0.45 -0.76 21.62
CA SER A 255 0.64 -1.14 22.54
C SER A 255 0.46 -2.58 23.01
N GLN A 256 1.55 -3.36 23.05
CA GLN A 256 1.49 -4.77 23.47
C GLN A 256 1.23 -4.94 24.98
N ASP A 257 1.77 -4.04 25.80
CA ASP A 257 1.79 -4.20 27.26
C ASP A 257 0.48 -3.72 27.93
N HIS A 258 -0.36 -3.00 27.20
CA HIS A 258 -1.58 -2.39 27.75
C HIS A 258 -2.84 -3.10 27.27
N MET A 259 -3.14 -4.22 27.91
CA MET A 259 -4.24 -5.13 27.54
C MET A 259 -5.66 -4.55 27.56
N VAL A 260 -5.93 -3.30 27.95
CA VAL A 260 -7.33 -2.80 28.07
C VAL A 260 -7.57 -1.40 27.49
N ASP A 261 -6.75 -0.39 27.81
CA ASP A 261 -7.11 1.01 27.51
C ASP A 261 -6.40 1.62 26.28
N PHE A 262 -5.28 1.04 25.84
CA PHE A 262 -4.48 1.56 24.72
C PHE A 262 -4.59 0.74 23.43
N ASN A 263 -5.46 -0.26 23.40
CA ASN A 263 -5.40 -1.32 22.38
C ASN A 263 -5.63 -0.87 20.93
N LEU A 264 -6.13 0.34 20.65
CA LEU A 264 -6.30 0.87 19.27
C LEU A 264 -6.45 2.40 19.32
N ASN A 265 -5.45 3.16 19.72
CA ASN A 265 -5.60 4.63 19.80
C ASN A 265 -4.88 5.33 18.64
N ILE A 266 -5.41 6.49 18.25
CA ILE A 266 -4.83 7.29 17.17
C ILE A 266 -3.84 8.26 17.80
N ILE A 267 -2.54 7.98 17.69
CA ILE A 267 -1.49 8.88 18.17
C ILE A 267 -1.40 10.03 17.17
N ILE A 268 -1.50 11.26 17.68
CA ILE A 268 -1.51 12.49 16.88
C ILE A 268 -0.35 13.43 17.24
N GLY A 269 0.44 13.09 18.26
CA GLY A 269 1.55 13.92 18.70
C GLY A 269 2.21 13.43 19.98
N TRP A 270 3.12 14.25 20.50
CA TRP A 270 3.71 14.12 21.83
C TRP A 270 3.96 15.49 22.46
N ASN A 271 4.06 15.51 23.78
CA ASN A 271 4.50 16.65 24.56
C ASN A 271 5.36 16.16 25.74
N ALA A 272 6.64 16.54 25.72
CA ALA A 272 7.69 16.02 26.56
C ALA A 272 7.66 14.48 26.58
N SER A 273 7.40 13.89 27.76
CA SER A 273 7.34 12.44 27.96
C SER A 273 5.92 11.87 27.86
N ASN A 274 5.00 12.52 27.14
CA ASN A 274 3.64 12.02 26.94
C ASN A 274 3.27 11.94 25.46
N TRP A 275 2.71 10.81 25.05
CA TRP A 275 1.92 10.69 23.83
C TRP A 275 0.66 11.55 23.92
N ILE A 276 0.26 12.17 22.82
CA ILE A 276 -1.03 12.82 22.63
C ILE A 276 -1.82 11.95 21.65
N TYR A 277 -3.00 11.49 22.04
CA TYR A 277 -3.82 10.59 21.23
C TYR A 277 -5.30 10.94 21.28
N ALA A 278 -6.03 10.52 20.25
CA ALA A 278 -7.49 10.66 20.19
C ALA A 278 -8.16 9.45 20.87
N LYS A 279 -8.96 9.72 21.91
CA LYS A 279 -9.74 8.70 22.64
C LYS A 279 -11.22 8.92 22.48
N ARG A 280 -11.96 7.81 22.33
CA ARG A 280 -13.42 7.79 22.29
C ARG A 280 -14.00 7.80 23.70
N ASN A 281 -14.94 8.71 23.98
CA ASN A 281 -15.69 8.73 25.23
C ASN A 281 -16.93 7.80 25.16
N SER A 282 -17.69 7.72 26.25
CA SER A 282 -18.92 6.92 26.32
C SER A 282 -20.02 7.36 25.35
N ASP A 283 -20.03 8.62 24.94
CA ASP A 283 -21.01 9.15 23.98
C ASP A 283 -20.62 8.87 22.53
N GLY A 284 -19.41 8.35 22.32
CA GLY A 284 -18.82 8.08 21.01
C GLY A 284 -18.08 9.24 20.38
N ASN A 285 -17.97 10.39 21.06
CA ASN A 285 -17.14 11.51 20.59
C ASN A 285 -15.66 11.24 20.91
N PHE A 286 -14.76 11.85 20.14
CA PHE A 286 -13.33 11.78 20.34
C PHE A 286 -12.78 13.06 20.97
N TYR A 287 -11.87 12.91 21.91
CA TYR A 287 -11.17 14.00 22.59
C TYR A 287 -9.67 13.67 22.68
N MET A 288 -8.84 14.70 22.90
CA MET A 288 -7.41 14.49 23.14
C MET A 288 -7.17 14.02 24.56
N GLU A 289 -6.33 13.01 24.71
CA GLU A 289 -5.80 12.59 26.00
C GLU A 289 -4.29 12.42 25.91
N THR A 290 -3.62 12.49 27.06
CA THR A 290 -2.17 12.28 27.18
C THR A 290 -1.87 10.97 27.87
N TYR A 291 -0.84 10.27 27.42
CA TYR A 291 -0.35 9.04 28.05
C TYR A 291 1.16 9.07 28.19
N ARG A 292 1.69 8.72 29.36
CA ARG A 292 3.14 8.76 29.62
C ARG A 292 3.86 7.72 28.76
N ILE A 293 4.87 8.16 28.01
CA ILE A 293 5.75 7.31 27.21
C ILE A 293 6.55 6.41 28.15
N GLN A 294 6.48 5.09 27.96
CA GLN A 294 7.36 4.13 28.62
C GLN A 294 8.55 3.80 27.73
N GLN A 295 9.73 3.67 28.32
CA GLN A 295 10.99 3.55 27.59
C GLN A 295 11.09 2.29 26.73
N ASP A 296 10.38 1.23 27.12
CA ASP A 296 10.37 -0.07 26.44
C ASP A 296 9.04 -0.33 25.70
N GLU A 297 8.18 0.68 25.56
CA GLU A 297 6.89 0.51 24.89
C GLU A 297 7.07 0.29 23.39
N MET A 298 6.36 -0.72 22.90
CA MET A 298 6.43 -1.21 21.53
C MET A 298 5.04 -1.18 20.90
N PHE A 299 4.96 -0.66 19.68
CA PHE A 299 3.68 -0.41 19.01
C PHE A 299 3.56 -1.20 17.71
N TYR A 300 2.41 -1.81 17.46
CA TYR A 300 1.94 -2.08 16.11
C TYR A 300 1.19 -0.86 15.59
N ALA A 301 1.49 -0.40 14.38
CA ALA A 301 0.88 0.80 13.83
C ALA A 301 0.31 0.57 12.43
N ASN A 302 -0.86 1.16 12.17
CA ASN A 302 -1.36 1.41 10.82
C ASN A 302 -1.18 2.88 10.48
N LEU A 303 -0.80 3.15 9.24
CA LEU A 303 -0.44 4.48 8.74
C LEU A 303 -0.87 4.65 7.29
N LEU A 304 -0.97 5.90 6.81
CA LEU A 304 -1.19 6.19 5.39
C LEU A 304 0.12 6.59 4.73
N VAL A 305 0.50 5.84 3.69
CA VAL A 305 1.74 6.03 2.93
C VAL A 305 1.41 6.47 1.51
N ASN A 306 2.09 7.51 1.03
CA ASN A 306 1.92 8.01 -0.32
C ASN A 306 2.69 7.13 -1.31
N THR A 307 2.01 6.28 -2.06
CA THR A 307 2.63 5.40 -3.07
C THR A 307 3.02 6.14 -4.35
N ASN A 308 2.57 7.38 -4.51
CA ASN A 308 2.98 8.26 -5.62
C ASN A 308 4.14 9.16 -5.24
N ALA A 309 4.57 9.18 -3.97
CA ALA A 309 5.79 9.87 -3.60
C ALA A 309 6.95 9.19 -4.32
N PRO A 310 7.89 9.96 -4.91
CA PRO A 310 9.16 9.42 -5.34
C PRO A 310 9.77 8.60 -4.21
N ILE A 311 9.89 7.28 -4.38
CA ILE A 311 10.75 6.48 -3.51
C ILE A 311 12.17 6.88 -3.90
N PHE A 312 12.94 7.51 -3.02
CA PHE A 312 14.32 7.87 -3.34
C PHE A 312 15.25 6.67 -3.13
N CYS A 313 16.20 6.45 -4.03
CA CYS A 313 17.17 5.36 -3.88
C CYS A 313 18.02 5.61 -2.63
N THR A 314 18.25 4.57 -1.81
CA THR A 314 19.21 4.68 -0.69
C THR A 314 20.62 4.86 -1.24
N ALA A 315 21.52 5.47 -0.46
CA ALA A 315 22.90 5.72 -0.89
C ALA A 315 23.59 4.44 -1.39
N GLY A 316 23.99 4.43 -2.67
CA GLY A 316 24.60 3.27 -3.34
C GLY A 316 23.63 2.36 -4.10
N GLN A 317 22.32 2.61 -4.03
CA GLN A 317 21.33 1.98 -4.91
C GLN A 317 21.12 2.81 -6.19
N TYR A 318 20.76 2.13 -7.27
CA TYR A 318 20.53 2.75 -8.57
C TYR A 318 19.05 2.62 -8.96
N PRO A 319 18.49 3.62 -9.68
CA PRO A 319 17.11 3.57 -10.11
C PRO A 319 16.97 2.41 -11.10
N SER A 320 16.29 1.35 -10.68
CA SER A 320 15.74 0.37 -11.63
C SER A 320 14.60 1.06 -12.39
N THR A 321 14.15 0.48 -13.51
CA THR A 321 13.01 1.00 -14.27
C THR A 321 11.70 1.02 -13.47
N THR A 322 11.67 0.50 -12.23
CA THR A 322 10.45 0.36 -11.42
C THR A 322 10.52 0.84 -9.97
N ASP A 323 11.69 1.00 -9.33
CA ASP A 323 11.70 0.93 -7.85
C ASP A 323 12.24 2.14 -7.07
N CYS A 324 12.94 3.10 -7.69
CA CYS A 324 13.28 4.37 -7.01
C CYS A 324 13.68 5.51 -7.97
N GLN A 325 13.58 6.76 -7.52
CA GLN A 325 14.06 7.99 -8.16
C GLN A 325 15.34 8.46 -7.47
N CYS A 326 16.24 9.12 -8.19
CA CYS A 326 17.42 9.73 -7.56
C CYS A 326 17.04 11.01 -6.81
N ALA A 327 17.54 11.15 -5.59
CA ALA A 327 17.40 12.39 -4.83
C ALA A 327 18.09 13.54 -5.59
N ALA A 328 17.54 14.75 -5.47
CA ALA A 328 18.15 15.92 -6.08
C ALA A 328 19.59 16.11 -5.56
N GLY A 329 20.57 16.05 -6.46
CA GLY A 329 21.99 16.18 -6.13
C GLY A 329 22.74 14.86 -5.88
N ASP A 330 22.09 13.69 -5.94
CA ASP A 330 22.78 12.40 -5.81
C ASP A 330 23.48 12.00 -7.12
N SER A 331 24.68 12.54 -7.33
CA SER A 331 25.48 12.29 -8.52
C SER A 331 25.85 10.82 -8.72
N GLN A 332 25.88 10.00 -7.67
CA GLN A 332 26.16 8.57 -7.80
C GLN A 332 24.94 7.81 -8.31
N CYS A 333 23.76 8.09 -7.74
CA CYS A 333 22.51 7.53 -8.24
C CYS A 333 22.28 7.90 -9.71
N PHE A 334 22.48 9.18 -10.07
CA PHE A 334 22.37 9.64 -11.46
C PHE A 334 23.42 9.05 -12.41
N ALA A 335 24.58 8.63 -11.90
CA ALA A 335 25.60 7.97 -12.71
C ALA A 335 25.16 6.55 -13.15
N GLY A 336 24.16 5.97 -12.48
CA GLY A 336 23.76 4.58 -12.70
C GLY A 336 24.81 3.58 -12.21
N PRO A 337 24.49 2.27 -12.21
CA PRO A 337 25.46 1.27 -11.79
C PRO A 337 26.72 1.39 -12.66
N PRO A 338 27.92 1.17 -12.09
CA PRO A 338 29.13 1.17 -12.89
C PRO A 338 28.93 0.16 -14.01
N ALA A 339 29.04 0.61 -15.26
CA ALA A 339 28.81 -0.25 -16.40
C ALA A 339 29.71 -1.49 -16.29
N THR A 340 29.10 -2.67 -16.17
CA THR A 340 29.84 -3.92 -16.13
C THR A 340 30.66 -4.02 -17.41
N ILE A 341 31.98 -4.01 -17.31
CA ILE A 341 32.83 -4.11 -18.49
C ILE A 341 32.75 -5.55 -19.01
N CYS A 342 32.47 -5.71 -20.31
CA CYS A 342 32.44 -7.03 -20.93
C CYS A 342 33.79 -7.74 -20.72
N THR A 343 33.77 -8.95 -20.17
CA THR A 343 34.95 -9.82 -20.16
C THR A 343 35.23 -10.34 -21.57
N ALA A 344 36.47 -10.77 -21.83
CA ALA A 344 36.87 -11.24 -23.16
C ALA A 344 35.95 -12.37 -23.66
N GLY A 345 35.24 -12.12 -24.76
CA GLY A 345 34.25 -13.03 -25.35
C GLY A 345 32.78 -12.70 -25.05
N GLN A 346 32.51 -11.68 -24.24
CA GLN A 346 31.16 -11.13 -24.03
C GLN A 346 30.91 -9.93 -24.95
N TYR A 347 29.65 -9.74 -25.34
CA TYR A 347 29.24 -8.63 -26.20
C TYR A 347 28.05 -7.90 -25.58
N PRO A 348 27.93 -6.57 -25.75
CA PRO A 348 26.81 -5.80 -25.21
C PRO A 348 25.45 -6.31 -25.67
N SER A 349 25.39 -6.88 -26.87
CA SER A 349 24.16 -7.41 -27.46
C SER A 349 23.65 -8.69 -26.79
N THR A 350 24.45 -9.35 -25.94
CA THR A 350 24.09 -10.63 -25.33
C THR A 350 24.15 -10.68 -23.81
N THR A 351 24.83 -9.73 -23.14
CA THR A 351 25.07 -9.81 -21.68
C THR A 351 24.95 -8.48 -20.91
N ASP A 352 24.29 -7.44 -21.45
CA ASP A 352 24.09 -6.13 -20.78
C ASP A 352 25.38 -5.56 -20.14
N CYS A 353 26.50 -5.68 -20.86
CA CYS A 353 27.80 -5.16 -20.48
C CYS A 353 28.23 -4.03 -21.43
N SER A 354 29.11 -3.14 -20.98
CA SER A 354 29.70 -2.09 -21.81
C SER A 354 31.12 -2.45 -22.24
N CYS A 355 31.48 -2.14 -23.48
CA CYS A 355 32.84 -2.32 -23.96
C CYS A 355 33.80 -1.35 -23.27
N ALA A 356 34.99 -1.82 -22.92
CA ALA A 356 36.05 -0.93 -22.47
C ALA A 356 36.41 0.08 -23.57
N ALA A 357 36.79 1.30 -23.18
CA ALA A 357 37.23 2.31 -24.14
C ALA A 357 38.42 1.79 -24.96
N GLY A 358 38.23 1.69 -26.28
CA GLY A 358 39.24 1.17 -27.22
C GLY A 358 39.17 -0.32 -27.53
N ASP A 359 38.22 -1.07 -26.95
CA ASP A 359 38.00 -2.48 -27.31
C ASP A 359 37.23 -2.59 -28.65
N ALA A 360 37.98 -2.49 -29.75
CA ALA A 360 37.43 -2.59 -31.10
C ALA A 360 36.72 -3.93 -31.37
N LYS A 361 37.09 -5.01 -30.68
CA LYS A 361 36.49 -6.34 -30.85
C LYS A 361 35.11 -6.41 -30.17
N CYS A 362 35.00 -5.85 -28.97
CA CYS A 362 33.72 -5.75 -28.29
C CYS A 362 32.76 -4.81 -29.05
N LEU A 363 33.27 -3.68 -29.55
CA LEU A 363 32.48 -2.69 -30.31
C LEU A 363 32.00 -3.21 -31.67
N SER A 364 32.71 -4.16 -32.30
CA SER A 364 32.27 -4.79 -33.55
C SER A 364 31.10 -5.77 -33.38
N GLY A 365 30.71 -6.06 -32.13
CA GLY A 365 29.68 -7.06 -31.82
C GLY A 365 30.15 -8.49 -32.08
N PRO A 366 29.30 -9.49 -31.76
CA PRO A 366 29.61 -10.87 -32.05
C PRO A 366 29.77 -11.05 -33.56
N PRO A 367 30.79 -11.79 -34.02
CA PRO A 367 30.95 -12.10 -35.43
C PRO A 367 29.74 -12.88 -35.94
N ASP A 368 29.31 -12.57 -37.16
CA ASP A 368 28.20 -13.28 -37.81
C ASP A 368 28.62 -14.70 -38.19
N CYS A 369 28.18 -15.67 -37.39
CA CYS A 369 28.47 -17.08 -37.60
C CYS A 369 27.50 -17.77 -38.59
N THR A 370 26.69 -17.02 -39.35
CA THR A 370 25.89 -17.60 -40.44
C THR A 370 26.71 -17.88 -41.71
N SER A 371 27.86 -17.18 -41.87
CA SER A 371 28.72 -17.24 -43.06
C SER A 371 30.17 -17.61 -42.72
N ILE A 372 30.33 -18.73 -42.01
CA ILE A 372 31.64 -19.22 -41.55
C ILE A 372 32.51 -19.64 -42.75
N LYS A 373 33.78 -19.23 -42.74
CA LYS A 373 34.80 -19.69 -43.70
C LYS A 373 35.75 -20.67 -43.03
N LYS A 374 36.52 -21.40 -43.84
CA LYS A 374 37.48 -22.40 -43.37
C LYS A 374 38.52 -21.80 -42.42
N GLU A 375 38.82 -20.52 -42.59
CA GLU A 375 39.82 -19.76 -41.83
C GLU A 375 39.24 -19.04 -40.61
N THR A 376 37.91 -19.09 -40.38
CA THR A 376 37.27 -18.40 -39.26
C THR A 376 37.73 -19.01 -37.93
N PRO A 377 38.39 -18.23 -37.04
CA PRO A 377 38.88 -18.73 -35.76
C PRO A 377 37.76 -19.31 -34.88
N LYS A 378 38.09 -20.33 -34.09
CA LYS A 378 37.13 -20.95 -33.14
C LYS A 378 36.75 -20.00 -32.00
N GLU A 379 37.59 -19.02 -31.73
CA GLU A 379 37.40 -17.97 -30.72
C GLU A 379 36.37 -16.93 -31.18
N ASP A 380 36.16 -16.80 -32.49
CA ASP A 380 35.19 -15.89 -33.08
C ASP A 380 33.84 -16.62 -33.28
N CYS A 381 33.87 -17.82 -33.85
CA CYS A 381 32.69 -18.68 -33.97
C CYS A 381 32.99 -20.06 -33.37
N PRO A 382 32.37 -20.46 -32.24
CA PRO A 382 32.57 -21.76 -31.64
C PRO A 382 32.35 -22.89 -32.66
N CYS A 383 33.12 -23.97 -32.54
CA CYS A 383 32.89 -25.15 -33.35
C CYS A 383 31.56 -25.81 -32.93
N PRO A 384 30.77 -26.33 -33.89
CA PRO A 384 29.56 -27.07 -33.58
C PRO A 384 29.90 -28.31 -32.72
N ASP A 385 28.94 -28.76 -31.92
CA ASP A 385 29.09 -30.00 -31.15
C ASP A 385 29.21 -31.21 -32.09
N LYS A 386 30.15 -32.13 -31.83
CA LYS A 386 30.34 -33.37 -32.61
C LYS A 386 29.10 -34.28 -32.60
N THR A 387 28.22 -34.12 -31.62
CA THR A 387 26.96 -34.87 -31.52
C THR A 387 25.86 -34.32 -32.44
N ASP A 388 25.92 -33.03 -32.80
CA ASP A 388 25.02 -32.40 -33.78
C ASP A 388 25.60 -32.55 -35.20
N LYS A 389 25.42 -33.75 -35.78
CA LYS A 389 25.96 -34.10 -37.10
C LYS A 389 25.57 -33.11 -38.20
N ALA A 390 24.36 -32.56 -38.15
CA ALA A 390 23.88 -31.64 -39.18
C ALA A 390 24.67 -30.32 -39.17
N LYS A 391 24.92 -29.76 -37.99
CA LYS A 391 25.76 -28.55 -37.87
C LYS A 391 27.23 -28.86 -38.08
N TRP A 392 27.70 -30.01 -37.62
CA TRP A 392 29.08 -30.46 -37.80
C TRP A 392 29.43 -30.61 -39.29
N ASP A 393 28.58 -31.26 -40.09
CA ASP A 393 28.82 -31.47 -41.52
C ASP A 393 28.65 -30.19 -42.36
N ALA A 394 27.85 -29.23 -41.86
CA ALA A 394 27.64 -27.94 -42.50
C ALA A 394 28.79 -26.94 -42.27
N ASP A 395 29.55 -27.06 -41.19
CA ASP A 395 30.67 -26.17 -40.88
C ASP A 395 31.89 -26.47 -41.78
N PRO A 396 32.38 -25.53 -42.62
CA PRO A 396 33.50 -25.79 -43.51
C PRO A 396 34.83 -26.06 -42.79
N ARG A 397 34.91 -25.84 -41.47
CA ARG A 397 36.09 -26.06 -40.61
C ARG A 397 36.17 -27.47 -40.03
N THR A 398 35.28 -28.38 -40.42
CA THR A 398 35.27 -29.79 -39.94
C THR A 398 35.62 -30.80 -41.04
N LYS A 399 35.81 -30.35 -42.29
CA LYS A 399 35.84 -31.20 -43.49
C LYS A 399 37.09 -32.07 -43.60
N THR A 400 38.25 -31.57 -43.21
CA THR A 400 39.50 -32.35 -43.20
C THR A 400 40.09 -32.40 -41.79
N LYS A 401 40.92 -33.42 -41.51
CA LYS A 401 41.50 -33.66 -40.17
C LYS A 401 42.37 -32.51 -39.65
N ASP A 402 42.87 -31.67 -40.55
CA ASP A 402 43.74 -30.53 -40.23
C ASP A 402 42.94 -29.23 -40.01
N ASP A 403 41.62 -29.25 -40.18
CA ASP A 403 40.79 -28.05 -40.07
C ASP A 403 40.56 -27.63 -38.62
N ILE A 404 40.29 -26.33 -38.40
CA ILE A 404 40.24 -25.67 -37.08
C ILE A 404 39.33 -26.40 -36.08
N CYS A 405 38.19 -26.91 -36.54
CA CYS A 405 37.24 -27.63 -35.69
C CYS A 405 37.45 -29.15 -35.68
N ALA A 406 38.07 -29.71 -36.73
CA ALA A 406 38.38 -31.14 -36.80
C ALA A 406 39.64 -31.53 -36.00
N SER A 407 40.58 -30.60 -35.83
CA SER A 407 41.89 -30.80 -35.18
C SER A 407 41.85 -30.89 -33.64
N GLY A 408 40.65 -30.98 -33.05
CA GLY A 408 40.42 -31.09 -31.61
C GLY A 408 40.79 -32.46 -31.02
N SER A 409 42.08 -32.57 -30.66
CA SER A 409 42.66 -33.16 -29.44
C SER A 409 42.26 -34.58 -29.04
N MET A 410 43.03 -35.57 -29.50
CA MET A 410 43.48 -36.62 -28.57
C MET A 410 44.61 -36.01 -27.73
N ARG A 411 44.30 -35.62 -26.50
CA ARG A 411 45.28 -35.60 -25.42
C ARG A 411 44.77 -36.49 -24.31
#